data_AF-A0A2M7SSG0-F1
#
_entry.id   AF-A0A2M7SSG0-F1
#
_cell.length_a   1.000
_cell.length_b   1.000
_cell.length_c   1.000
_cell.angle_alpha   90.00
_cell.angle_beta   90.00
_cell.angle_gamma   90.00
#
_symmetry.space_group_name_H-M   'P 1'
#
loop_
_entity.id
_entity.type
_entity.pdbx_description
1 polymer ?
#
loop_
_entity_poly.entity_id
_entity_poly.type
_entity_poly.pdbx_seq_one_letter_code
_entity_poly.pdbx_strand_id
1 'polypeptide(L)'
;AKLCKAVLAEGRKTLGGRAKVHAGVSTFVPKPHTPFQWVSCDTIDQIEAKQSLLKRELRDKNIKLTWTAPEDTMQEAWLSRGDRRMAEVIHTAWKNGARFDAWQDQRRYPLWQEAFAANGLDPAFYTHRPRRVDEVFPWDHISSGVRKKYLFDDFRRSLEGEIRADCRERCFACGILPRFASMRRENPGDSWKCPEVKSPVVSQQSLVS
;
A
#
# COMPACT_ATOMS: atom_id res chain seq x y z
N ALA A 1 -19.57 -4.60 5.70
CA ALA A 1 -21.03 -4.81 5.83
C ALA A 1 -21.64 -4.09 7.03
N LYS A 2 -21.29 -4.45 8.27
CA LYS A 2 -21.87 -3.86 9.51
C LYS A 2 -21.82 -2.33 9.53
N LEU A 3 -20.66 -1.74 9.20
CA LEU A 3 -20.48 -0.28 9.14
C LEU A 3 -21.47 0.38 8.16
N CYS A 4 -21.61 -0.12 6.93
CA CYS A 4 -22.54 0.44 5.94
C CYS A 4 -23.99 0.40 6.44
N LYS A 5 -24.40 -0.70 7.08
CA LYS A 5 -25.74 -0.84 7.67
C LYS A 5 -25.95 0.15 8.81
N ALA A 6 -24.95 0.36 9.67
CA ALA A 6 -25.00 1.34 10.76
C ALA A 6 -25.08 2.79 10.23
N VAL A 7 -24.26 3.15 9.25
CA VAL A 7 -24.30 4.47 8.60
C VAL A 7 -25.67 4.72 7.95
N LEU A 8 -26.22 3.72 7.27
CA LEU A 8 -27.56 3.83 6.67
C LEU A 8 -28.64 3.99 7.74
N ALA A 9 -28.56 3.25 8.85
CA ALA A 9 -29.49 3.36 9.96
C ALA A 9 -29.46 4.77 10.57
N GLU A 10 -28.27 5.35 10.74
CA GLU A 10 -28.13 6.73 11.20
C GLU A 10 -28.74 7.72 10.20
N GLY A 11 -28.41 7.59 8.91
CA GLY A 11 -28.98 8.44 7.86
C GLY A 11 -30.51 8.37 7.78
N ARG A 12 -31.12 7.21 8.09
CA ARG A 12 -32.59 7.04 8.12
C ARG A 12 -33.24 7.85 9.24
N LYS A 13 -32.56 8.11 10.36
CA LYS A 13 -33.09 8.95 11.45
C LYS A 13 -33.32 10.40 11.00
N THR A 14 -32.46 10.90 10.11
CA THR A 14 -32.51 12.31 9.66
C THR A 14 -33.21 12.47 8.32
N LEU A 15 -32.97 11.57 7.36
CA LEU A 15 -33.42 11.69 5.97
C LEU A 15 -34.54 10.71 5.61
N GLY A 16 -34.98 9.87 6.56
CA GLY A 16 -35.98 8.83 6.33
C GLY A 16 -35.57 7.87 5.20
N GLY A 17 -36.53 7.48 4.37
CA GLY A 17 -36.31 6.57 3.24
C GLY A 17 -35.37 7.10 2.14
N ARG A 18 -35.00 8.39 2.17
CA ARG A 18 -34.12 9.03 1.18
C ARG A 18 -32.63 8.82 1.46
N ALA A 19 -32.27 8.32 2.65
CA ALA A 19 -30.89 8.02 3.01
C ALA A 19 -30.27 6.99 2.04
N LYS A 20 -29.09 7.31 1.51
CA LYS A 20 -28.32 6.43 0.62
C LYS A 20 -26.87 6.34 1.11
N VAL A 21 -26.26 5.17 0.93
CA VAL A 21 -24.84 4.94 1.23
C VAL A 21 -24.15 4.42 -0.02
N HIS A 22 -23.05 5.07 -0.40
CA HIS A 22 -22.10 4.52 -1.37
C HIS A 22 -20.90 3.94 -0.63
N ALA A 23 -20.64 2.65 -0.84
CA ALA A 23 -19.48 1.97 -0.29
C ALA A 23 -18.54 1.56 -1.43
N GLY A 24 -17.35 2.15 -1.47
CA GLY A 24 -16.26 1.71 -2.33
C GLY A 24 -15.36 0.73 -1.59
N VAL A 25 -15.06 -0.42 -2.20
CA VAL A 25 -14.20 -1.45 -1.62
C VAL A 25 -13.05 -1.75 -2.57
N SER A 26 -11.85 -1.36 -2.17
CA SER A 26 -10.63 -1.68 -2.89
C SER A 26 -9.89 -2.83 -2.22
N THR A 27 -9.25 -3.68 -3.02
CA THR A 27 -8.37 -4.71 -2.50
C THR A 27 -7.08 -4.07 -1.98
N PHE A 28 -6.55 -4.59 -0.88
CA PHE A 28 -5.30 -4.13 -0.32
C PHE A 28 -4.10 -4.63 -1.15
N VAL A 29 -3.31 -3.69 -1.70
CA VAL A 29 -2.04 -3.97 -2.39
C VAL A 29 -0.88 -3.42 -1.55
N PRO A 30 -0.02 -4.28 -0.96
CA PRO A 30 1.16 -3.86 -0.24
C PRO A 30 2.10 -3.01 -1.11
N LYS A 31 2.53 -1.87 -0.57
CA LYS A 31 3.36 -0.91 -1.30
C LYS A 31 4.80 -0.86 -0.77
N PRO A 32 5.79 -0.65 -1.66
CA PRO A 32 7.16 -0.33 -1.27
C PRO A 32 7.24 0.75 -0.19
N HIS A 33 8.20 0.62 0.72
CA HIS A 33 8.46 1.62 1.78
C HIS A 33 7.29 1.88 2.73
N THR A 34 6.36 0.93 2.86
CA THR A 34 5.28 0.97 3.85
C THR A 34 5.45 -0.13 4.90
N PRO A 35 4.84 0.00 6.09
CA PRO A 35 4.87 -1.06 7.10
C PRO A 35 4.36 -2.40 6.57
N PHE A 36 3.43 -2.40 5.62
CA PHE A 36 2.85 -3.64 5.11
C PHE A 36 3.58 -4.25 3.91
N GLN A 37 4.75 -3.73 3.51
CA GLN A 37 5.47 -4.23 2.33
C GLN A 37 5.84 -5.74 2.36
N TRP A 38 5.85 -6.36 3.56
CA TRP A 38 6.08 -7.79 3.77
C TRP A 38 4.83 -8.67 3.59
N VAL A 39 3.64 -8.07 3.54
CA VAL A 39 2.37 -8.80 3.45
C VAL A 39 2.18 -9.36 2.04
N SER A 40 1.55 -10.54 1.95
CA SER A 40 1.11 -11.12 0.67
C SER A 40 -0.12 -10.40 0.14
N CYS A 41 -0.21 -10.25 -1.18
CA CYS A 41 -1.49 -9.94 -1.81
C CYS A 41 -2.40 -11.17 -1.77
N ASP A 42 -3.71 -10.97 -1.56
CA ASP A 42 -4.70 -12.04 -1.75
C ASP A 42 -4.69 -12.55 -3.19
N THR A 43 -4.99 -13.84 -3.38
CA THR A 43 -5.30 -14.45 -4.68
C THR A 43 -6.61 -13.94 -5.26
N ILE A 44 -6.81 -14.09 -6.57
CA ILE A 44 -8.09 -13.76 -7.24
C ILE A 44 -9.25 -14.43 -6.52
N ASP A 45 -9.17 -15.74 -6.27
CA ASP A 45 -10.22 -16.51 -5.58
C ASP A 45 -10.55 -15.95 -4.19
N GLN A 46 -9.52 -15.57 -3.41
CA GLN A 46 -9.72 -14.96 -2.10
C GLN A 46 -10.40 -13.60 -2.19
N ILE A 47 -10.02 -12.78 -3.17
CA ILE A 47 -10.63 -11.47 -3.43
C ILE A 47 -12.10 -11.66 -3.81
N GLU A 48 -12.39 -12.55 -4.76
CA GLU A 48 -13.73 -12.86 -5.22
C GLU A 48 -14.63 -13.41 -4.11
N ALA A 49 -14.10 -14.30 -3.27
CA ALA A 49 -14.83 -14.82 -2.11
C ALA A 49 -15.22 -13.69 -1.14
N LYS A 50 -14.28 -12.78 -0.83
CA LYS A 50 -14.53 -11.60 0.04
C LYS A 50 -15.52 -10.63 -0.60
N GLN A 51 -15.40 -10.36 -1.89
CA GLN A 51 -16.34 -9.51 -2.63
C GLN A 51 -17.74 -10.13 -2.69
N SER A 52 -17.84 -11.44 -2.91
CA SER A 52 -19.10 -12.17 -2.95
C SER A 52 -19.84 -12.13 -1.61
N LEU A 53 -19.09 -12.26 -0.51
CA LEU A 53 -19.62 -12.03 0.84
C LEU A 53 -20.20 -10.62 0.98
N LEU A 54 -19.46 -9.58 0.57
CA LEU A 54 -19.93 -8.20 0.66
C LEU A 54 -21.18 -7.94 -0.20
N LYS A 55 -21.21 -8.45 -1.42
CA LYS A 55 -22.39 -8.36 -2.32
C LYS A 55 -23.61 -9.01 -1.70
N ARG A 56 -23.46 -10.17 -1.04
CA ARG A 56 -24.55 -10.85 -0.33
C ARG A 56 -25.02 -10.05 0.89
N GLU A 57 -24.10 -9.50 1.66
CA GLU A 57 -24.41 -8.77 2.89
C GLU A 57 -24.98 -7.37 2.68
N LEU A 58 -24.75 -6.77 1.51
CA LEU A 58 -25.09 -5.37 1.20
C LEU A 58 -26.15 -5.26 0.07
N ARG A 59 -27.16 -6.12 0.09
CA ARG A 59 -28.27 -6.13 -0.90
C ARG A 59 -29.34 -5.04 -0.69
N ASP A 60 -29.18 -4.15 0.29
CA ASP A 60 -30.15 -3.07 0.52
C ASP A 60 -30.16 -2.09 -0.65
N LYS A 61 -31.34 -1.78 -1.21
CA LYS A 61 -31.51 -0.87 -2.36
C LYS A 61 -30.94 0.53 -2.15
N ASN A 62 -30.78 0.95 -0.90
CA ASN A 62 -30.20 2.24 -0.53
C ASN A 62 -28.68 2.17 -0.32
N ILE A 63 -28.06 1.01 -0.55
CA ILE A 63 -26.61 0.83 -0.54
C ILE A 63 -26.16 0.50 -1.96
N LYS A 64 -25.32 1.36 -2.54
CA LYS A 64 -24.60 1.02 -3.77
C LYS A 64 -23.16 0.68 -3.42
N LEU A 65 -22.77 -0.53 -3.79
CA LEU A 65 -21.44 -1.08 -3.61
C LEU A 65 -20.66 -0.94 -4.92
N THR A 66 -19.45 -0.41 -4.86
CA THR A 66 -18.48 -0.45 -5.94
C THR A 66 -17.23 -1.17 -5.45
N TRP A 67 -16.55 -1.89 -6.34
CA TRP A 67 -15.34 -2.63 -5.99
C TRP A 67 -14.34 -2.62 -7.14
N THR A 68 -13.07 -2.78 -6.79
CA THR A 68 -11.99 -3.01 -7.74
C THR A 68 -12.06 -4.45 -8.27
N ALA A 69 -11.87 -4.65 -9.56
CA ALA A 69 -11.83 -6.00 -10.10
C ALA A 69 -10.56 -6.75 -9.63
N PRO A 70 -10.62 -8.06 -9.36
CA PRO A 70 -9.45 -8.81 -8.89
C PRO A 70 -8.23 -8.69 -9.80
N GLU A 71 -8.42 -8.64 -11.12
CA GLU A 71 -7.35 -8.54 -12.11
C GLU A 71 -6.63 -7.20 -12.08
N ASP A 72 -7.34 -6.09 -11.79
CA ASP A 72 -6.71 -4.79 -11.57
C ASP A 72 -5.76 -4.85 -10.38
N THR A 73 -6.19 -5.53 -9.32
CA THR A 73 -5.37 -5.72 -8.12
C THR A 73 -4.07 -6.45 -8.48
N MET A 74 -4.15 -7.46 -9.36
CA MET A 74 -2.97 -8.22 -9.78
C MET A 74 -2.00 -7.33 -10.55
N GLN A 75 -2.50 -6.57 -11.54
CA GLN A 75 -1.67 -5.65 -12.33
C GLN A 75 -1.02 -4.57 -11.45
N GLU A 76 -1.81 -3.94 -10.57
CA GLU A 76 -1.31 -2.96 -9.61
C GLU A 76 -0.22 -3.56 -8.72
N ALA A 77 -0.41 -4.79 -8.24
CA ALA A 77 0.56 -5.48 -7.39
C ALA A 77 1.85 -5.82 -8.14
N TRP A 78 1.77 -6.34 -9.37
CA TRP A 78 2.95 -6.62 -10.20
C TRP A 78 3.77 -5.36 -10.46
N LEU A 79 3.11 -4.27 -10.85
CA LEU A 79 3.78 -3.02 -11.16
C LEU A 79 4.34 -2.32 -9.92
N SER A 80 3.65 -2.43 -8.77
CA SER A 80 4.11 -1.82 -7.52
C SER A 80 5.26 -2.59 -6.88
N ARG A 81 5.35 -3.89 -7.10
CA ARG A 81 6.28 -4.80 -6.39
C ARG A 81 7.30 -5.46 -7.30
N GLY A 82 7.31 -5.07 -8.58
CA GLY A 82 8.19 -5.59 -9.61
C GLY A 82 9.66 -5.31 -9.35
N ASP A 83 10.51 -6.20 -9.86
CA ASP A 83 11.95 -5.97 -9.97
C ASP A 83 12.31 -5.64 -11.43
N ARG A 84 13.61 -5.54 -11.73
CA ARG A 84 14.09 -5.21 -13.09
C ARG A 84 13.56 -6.15 -14.17
N ARG A 85 13.26 -7.41 -13.84
CA ARG A 85 12.74 -8.39 -14.81
C ARG A 85 11.32 -8.05 -15.28
N MET A 86 10.59 -7.26 -14.49
CA MET A 86 9.25 -6.79 -14.86
C MET A 86 9.27 -5.88 -16.10
N ALA A 87 10.41 -5.24 -16.41
CA ALA A 87 10.55 -4.41 -17.60
C ALA A 87 10.25 -5.19 -18.90
N GLU A 88 10.77 -6.41 -19.03
CA GLU A 88 10.54 -7.25 -20.22
C GLU A 88 9.10 -7.73 -20.33
N VAL A 89 8.45 -8.03 -19.19
CA VAL A 89 7.02 -8.38 -19.17
C VAL A 89 6.16 -7.19 -19.61
N ILE A 90 6.42 -5.98 -19.08
CA ILE A 90 5.70 -4.77 -19.48
C ILE A 90 5.88 -4.52 -21.00
N HIS A 91 7.11 -4.62 -21.49
CA HIS A 91 7.42 -4.43 -22.89
C HIS A 91 6.74 -5.47 -23.80
N THR A 92 6.73 -6.74 -23.38
CA THR A 92 6.05 -7.83 -24.11
C THR A 92 4.53 -7.64 -24.13
N ALA A 93 3.93 -7.31 -22.99
CA ALA A 93 2.50 -7.04 -22.91
C ALA A 93 2.10 -5.88 -23.84
N TRP A 94 2.87 -4.80 -23.84
CA TRP A 94 2.64 -3.66 -24.74
C TRP A 94 2.77 -4.04 -26.22
N LYS A 95 3.80 -4.80 -26.59
CA LYS A 95 3.98 -5.32 -27.97
C LYS A 95 2.80 -6.16 -28.43
N ASN A 96 2.23 -6.95 -27.51
CA ASN A 96 1.07 -7.79 -27.78
C ASN A 96 -0.26 -7.02 -27.78
N GLY A 97 -0.23 -5.70 -27.50
CA GLY A 97 -1.39 -4.81 -27.61
C GLY A 97 -2.01 -4.38 -26.29
N ALA A 98 -1.39 -4.69 -25.13
CA ALA A 98 -1.82 -4.16 -23.85
C ALA A 98 -1.59 -2.63 -23.82
N ARG A 99 -2.67 -1.87 -23.87
CA ARG A 99 -2.68 -0.40 -23.93
C ARG A 99 -3.90 0.11 -23.19
N PHE A 100 -3.72 1.20 -22.45
CA PHE A 100 -4.80 1.84 -21.71
C PHE A 100 -5.49 0.93 -20.67
N ASP A 101 -4.78 -0.06 -20.13
CA ASP A 101 -5.32 -1.03 -19.17
C ASP A 101 -5.84 -0.40 -17.85
N ALA A 102 -5.48 0.86 -17.59
CA ALA A 102 -6.02 1.64 -16.47
C ALA A 102 -7.48 2.06 -16.66
N TRP A 103 -8.04 1.97 -17.88
CA TRP A 103 -9.46 2.18 -18.15
C TRP A 103 -10.21 0.85 -18.19
N GLN A 104 -11.31 0.78 -17.45
CA GLN A 104 -12.00 -0.49 -17.16
C GLN A 104 -12.45 -1.25 -18.41
N ASP A 105 -12.72 -0.55 -19.52
CA ASP A 105 -13.17 -1.10 -20.80
C ASP A 105 -12.04 -1.54 -21.74
N GLN A 106 -10.79 -1.16 -21.46
CA GLN A 106 -9.63 -1.46 -22.31
C GLN A 106 -8.70 -2.52 -21.72
N ARG A 107 -9.08 -3.15 -20.61
CA ARG A 107 -8.25 -4.14 -19.93
C ARG A 107 -7.92 -5.34 -20.82
N ARG A 108 -6.65 -5.73 -20.81
CA ARG A 108 -6.13 -6.93 -21.51
C ARG A 108 -5.37 -7.86 -20.57
N TYR A 109 -6.01 -8.31 -19.48
CA TYR A 109 -5.38 -9.21 -18.50
C TYR A 109 -4.72 -10.47 -19.10
N PRO A 110 -5.32 -11.16 -20.11
CA PRO A 110 -4.67 -12.31 -20.75
C PRO A 110 -3.30 -11.98 -21.37
N LEU A 111 -3.14 -10.79 -21.96
CA LEU A 111 -1.86 -10.37 -22.56
C LEU A 111 -0.75 -10.23 -21.52
N TRP A 112 -1.09 -9.85 -20.29
CA TRP A 112 -0.13 -9.81 -19.19
C TRP A 112 0.28 -11.22 -18.76
N GLN A 113 -0.66 -12.16 -18.65
CA GLN A 113 -0.36 -13.57 -18.33
C GLN A 113 0.54 -14.20 -19.40
N GLU A 114 0.23 -13.98 -20.68
CA GLU A 114 1.08 -14.42 -21.80
C GLU A 114 2.47 -13.79 -21.75
N ALA A 115 2.56 -12.49 -21.43
CA ALA A 115 3.83 -11.81 -21.28
C ALA A 115 4.67 -12.37 -20.11
N PHE A 116 4.06 -12.71 -18.97
CA PHE A 116 4.75 -13.40 -17.88
C PHE A 116 5.29 -14.75 -18.34
N ALA A 117 4.46 -15.56 -19.00
CA ALA A 117 4.84 -16.88 -19.52
C ALA A 117 5.99 -16.79 -20.55
N ALA A 118 5.91 -15.85 -21.50
CA ALA A 118 6.93 -15.62 -22.52
C ALA A 118 8.30 -15.23 -21.94
N ASN A 119 8.31 -14.61 -20.75
CA ASN A 119 9.53 -14.21 -20.05
C ASN A 119 9.95 -15.21 -18.95
N GLY A 120 9.26 -16.36 -18.83
CA GLY A 120 9.58 -17.38 -17.82
C GLY A 120 9.43 -16.89 -16.37
N LEU A 121 8.52 -15.93 -16.13
CA LEU A 121 8.28 -15.37 -14.81
C LEU A 121 6.92 -15.81 -14.28
N ASP A 122 6.89 -16.23 -13.02
CA ASP A 122 5.66 -16.52 -12.30
C ASP A 122 5.05 -15.23 -11.74
N PRO A 123 3.81 -14.84 -12.12
CA PRO A 123 3.16 -13.67 -11.54
C PRO A 123 2.96 -13.79 -10.02
N ALA A 124 2.80 -15.01 -9.49
CA ALA A 124 2.60 -15.25 -8.05
C ALA A 124 3.84 -14.91 -7.21
N PHE A 125 5.03 -14.91 -7.82
CA PHE A 125 6.27 -14.45 -7.19
C PHE A 125 6.17 -12.99 -6.72
N TYR A 126 5.42 -12.15 -7.42
CA TYR A 126 5.30 -10.73 -7.11
C TYR A 126 4.15 -10.43 -6.15
N THR A 127 3.15 -11.31 -6.06
CA THR A 127 1.90 -11.08 -5.32
C THR A 127 1.77 -11.91 -4.04
N HIS A 128 1.66 -13.23 -4.16
CA HIS A 128 1.15 -14.10 -3.09
C HIS A 128 2.23 -14.67 -2.20
N ARG A 129 3.48 -14.73 -2.68
CA ARG A 129 4.56 -15.35 -1.92
C ARG A 129 4.77 -14.63 -0.58
N PRO A 130 5.00 -15.39 0.51
CA PRO A 130 5.42 -14.79 1.76
C PRO A 130 6.78 -14.11 1.58
N ARG A 131 6.97 -12.99 2.27
CA ARG A 131 8.22 -12.23 2.24
C ARG A 131 8.87 -12.28 3.61
N ARG A 132 10.17 -12.56 3.64
CA ARG A 132 10.92 -12.63 4.89
C ARG A 132 11.30 -11.23 5.36
N VAL A 133 11.52 -11.09 6.66
CA VAL A 133 11.91 -9.81 7.27
C VAL A 133 13.29 -9.35 6.78
N ASP A 134 14.19 -10.31 6.57
CA ASP A 134 15.57 -10.13 6.09
C ASP A 134 15.68 -10.05 4.56
N GLU A 135 14.56 -10.09 3.83
CA GLU A 135 14.55 -10.02 2.38
C GLU A 135 15.10 -8.67 1.87
N VAL A 136 15.98 -8.73 0.87
CA VAL A 136 16.41 -7.57 0.10
C VAL A 136 15.37 -7.28 -0.97
N PHE A 137 14.71 -6.13 -0.89
CA PHE A 137 13.67 -5.74 -1.83
C PHE A 137 14.24 -5.03 -3.05
N PRO A 138 13.59 -5.14 -4.23
CA PRO A 138 14.06 -4.46 -5.43
C PRO A 138 14.04 -2.94 -5.30
N TRP A 139 13.25 -2.38 -4.39
CA TRP A 139 13.20 -0.95 -4.09
C TRP A 139 14.13 -0.50 -2.94
N ASP A 140 14.85 -1.41 -2.26
CA ASP A 140 15.70 -1.03 -1.11
C ASP A 140 16.85 -0.06 -1.47
N HIS A 141 17.20 0.04 -2.76
CA HIS A 141 18.17 1.01 -3.25
C HIS A 141 17.60 2.45 -3.33
N ILE A 142 16.30 2.62 -3.13
CA ILE A 142 15.60 3.92 -3.12
C ILE A 142 15.36 4.32 -1.67
N SER A 143 15.79 5.52 -1.29
CA SER A 143 15.59 6.03 0.07
C SER A 143 14.34 6.90 0.14
N SER A 144 13.29 6.45 0.83
CA SER A 144 12.18 7.33 1.27
C SER A 144 12.55 8.23 2.47
N GLY A 145 13.73 8.02 3.06
CA GLY A 145 14.19 8.66 4.29
C GLY A 145 13.67 8.01 5.57
N VAL A 146 12.65 7.14 5.47
CA VAL A 146 12.20 6.30 6.58
C VAL A 146 13.05 5.02 6.63
N ARG A 147 13.52 4.66 7.83
CA ARG A 147 14.34 3.46 8.06
C ARG A 147 13.48 2.20 7.90
N LYS A 148 13.99 1.20 7.18
CA LYS A 148 13.33 -0.12 7.04
C LYS A 148 13.01 -0.77 8.39
N LYS A 149 13.91 -0.63 9.38
CA LYS A 149 13.66 -1.07 10.76
C LYS A 149 12.43 -0.41 11.38
N TYR A 150 12.25 0.90 11.19
CA TYR A 150 11.07 1.61 11.71
C TYR A 150 9.78 1.07 11.09
N LEU A 151 9.77 0.85 9.76
CA LEU A 151 8.62 0.25 9.07
C LEU A 151 8.30 -1.15 9.60
N PHE A 152 9.33 -1.95 9.90
CA PHE A 152 9.14 -3.29 10.46
C PHE A 152 8.61 -3.26 11.90
N ASP A 153 9.15 -2.37 12.75
CA ASP A 153 8.65 -2.20 14.11
C ASP A 153 7.19 -1.71 14.11
N ASP A 154 6.82 -0.84 13.16
CA ASP A 154 5.44 -0.38 12.96
C ASP A 154 4.50 -1.49 12.46
N PHE A 155 5.00 -2.34 11.54
CA PHE A 155 4.29 -3.54 11.09
C PHE A 155 3.96 -4.46 12.26
N ARG A 156 4.94 -4.81 13.09
CA ARG A 156 4.75 -5.68 14.26
C ARG A 156 3.68 -5.12 15.20
N ARG A 157 3.76 -3.83 15.51
CA ARG A 157 2.77 -3.15 16.37
C ARG A 157 1.36 -3.19 15.77
N SER A 158 1.22 -3.06 14.44
CA SER A 158 -0.08 -3.14 13.79
C SER A 158 -0.72 -4.54 13.90
N LEU A 159 0.10 -5.61 13.91
CA LEU A 159 -0.38 -6.97 14.16
C LEU A 159 -0.87 -7.15 15.61
N GLU A 160 -0.30 -6.39 16.54
CA GLU A 160 -0.68 -6.37 17.97
C GLU A 160 -1.86 -5.42 18.26
N GLY A 161 -2.37 -4.71 17.24
CA GLY A 161 -3.43 -3.71 17.40
C GLY A 161 -2.99 -2.44 18.12
N GLU A 162 -1.68 -2.23 18.27
CA GLU A 162 -1.14 -1.05 18.95
C GLU A 162 -1.18 0.17 18.04
N ILE A 163 -1.87 1.22 18.50
CA ILE A 163 -1.84 2.52 17.86
C ILE A 163 -0.63 3.34 18.33
N ARG A 164 -0.29 4.37 17.57
CA ARG A 164 0.72 5.37 17.92
C ARG A 164 0.09 6.74 17.88
N ALA A 165 0.50 7.62 18.79
CA ALA A 165 0.18 9.03 18.72
C ALA A 165 0.79 9.67 17.46
N ASP A 166 0.30 10.85 17.10
CA ASP A 166 0.77 11.59 15.94
C ASP A 166 2.28 11.90 16.07
N CYS A 167 3.06 11.59 15.02
CA CYS A 167 4.50 11.82 15.04
C CYS A 167 4.88 13.32 14.99
N ARG A 168 3.92 14.20 14.69
CA ARG A 168 4.06 15.67 14.76
C ARG A 168 4.11 16.17 16.20
N GLU A 169 3.51 15.44 17.14
CA GLU A 169 3.52 15.77 18.57
C GLU A 169 4.75 15.19 19.27
N ARG A 170 5.23 14.02 18.83
CA ARG A 170 6.40 13.34 19.38
C ARG A 170 7.18 12.58 18.32
N CYS A 171 8.49 12.79 18.26
CA CYS A 171 9.34 12.04 17.33
C CYS A 171 9.49 10.57 17.75
N PHE A 172 9.31 9.66 16.80
CA PHE A 172 9.51 8.20 16.96
C PHE A 172 10.73 7.67 16.19
N ALA A 173 11.66 8.57 15.85
CA ALA A 173 12.93 8.23 15.19
C ALA A 173 12.77 7.42 13.88
N CYS A 174 11.78 7.79 13.06
CA CYS A 174 11.53 7.11 11.78
C CYS A 174 12.70 7.23 10.77
N GLY A 175 13.57 8.22 10.92
CA GLY A 175 14.75 8.45 10.07
C GLY A 175 14.74 9.77 9.31
N ILE A 176 13.58 10.44 9.19
CA ILE A 176 13.43 11.68 8.44
C ILE A 176 14.31 12.80 9.00
N LEU A 177 14.26 13.06 10.32
CA LEU A 177 15.04 14.12 10.96
C LEU A 177 16.56 14.02 10.71
N PRO A 178 17.23 12.87 10.94
CA PRO A 178 18.66 12.76 10.62
C PRO A 178 18.95 12.75 9.12
N ARG A 179 18.07 12.17 8.28
CA ARG A 179 18.29 12.10 6.82
C ARG A 179 18.31 13.47 6.16
N PHE A 180 17.45 14.38 6.62
CA PHE A 180 17.25 15.71 6.05
C PHE A 180 17.74 16.82 6.98
N ALA A 181 18.78 16.54 7.79
CA ALA A 181 19.24 17.46 8.82
C ALA A 181 19.75 18.81 8.28
N SER A 182 20.40 18.84 7.11
CA SER A 182 20.82 20.09 6.44
C SER A 182 19.62 20.90 5.98
N MET A 183 18.74 20.28 5.19
CA MET A 183 17.53 20.92 4.66
C MET A 183 16.64 21.48 5.77
N ARG A 184 16.48 20.74 6.88
CA ARG A 184 15.74 21.21 8.06
C ARG A 184 16.39 22.46 8.69
N ARG A 185 17.72 22.51 8.78
CA ARG A 185 18.44 23.68 9.32
C ARG A 185 18.35 24.89 8.42
N GLU A 186 18.35 24.68 7.10
CA GLU A 186 18.23 25.74 6.10
C GLU A 186 16.79 26.27 5.97
N ASN A 187 15.78 25.50 6.39
CA ASN A 187 14.37 25.85 6.29
C ASN A 187 13.68 25.78 7.66
N PRO A 188 14.02 26.67 8.62
CA PRO A 188 13.38 26.68 9.93
C PRO A 188 11.91 27.14 9.84
N GLY A 189 11.10 26.78 10.84
CA GLY A 189 9.70 27.24 10.97
C GLY A 189 8.65 26.22 10.50
N ASP A 190 7.49 26.71 10.06
CA ASP A 190 6.27 25.91 9.88
C ASP A 190 6.28 24.97 8.66
N SER A 191 7.28 25.10 7.78
CA SER A 191 7.46 24.22 6.61
C SER A 191 7.81 22.78 7.03
N TRP A 192 8.46 22.61 8.19
CA TRP A 192 8.87 21.31 8.71
C TRP A 192 7.91 20.80 9.78
N LYS A 193 7.13 19.77 9.47
CA LYS A 193 6.09 19.25 10.38
C LYS A 193 6.57 18.25 11.42
N CYS A 194 7.79 17.71 11.30
CA CYS A 194 8.32 16.85 12.35
C CYS A 194 8.71 17.71 13.57
N PRO A 195 8.49 17.23 14.79
CA PRO A 195 8.79 18.00 15.99
C PRO A 195 10.30 18.22 16.11
N GLU A 196 10.66 19.35 16.72
CA GLU A 196 12.03 19.64 17.11
C GLU A 196 12.53 18.60 18.11
N VAL A 197 13.67 17.99 17.81
CA VAL A 197 14.37 17.07 18.72
C VAL A 197 15.73 17.65 19.04
N LYS A 198 16.16 17.52 20.30
CA LYS A 198 17.54 17.86 20.65
C LYS A 198 18.48 16.96 19.86
N SER A 199 19.37 17.56 19.07
CA SER A 199 20.45 16.81 18.44
C SER A 199 21.27 16.13 19.54
N PRO A 200 21.71 14.87 19.37
CA PRO A 200 22.65 14.25 20.28
C PRO A 200 23.88 15.16 20.42
N VAL A 201 24.34 15.40 21.64
CA VAL A 201 25.62 16.06 21.86
C VAL A 201 26.68 15.17 21.25
N VAL A 202 27.37 15.65 20.21
CA VAL A 202 28.51 14.93 19.64
C VAL A 202 29.61 14.97 20.69
N SER A 203 29.84 13.86 21.40
CA SER A 203 31.03 13.72 22.23
C SER A 203 32.24 13.70 21.31
N GLN A 204 33.06 14.76 21.32
CA GLN A 204 34.41 14.75 20.78
C GLN A 204 35.29 13.79 21.61
N GLN A 205 35.14 12.49 21.45
CA GLN A 205 36.02 11.49 22.02
C GLN A 205 36.22 10.35 21.03
N SER A 206 37.00 10.61 19.98
CA SER A 206 37.80 9.59 19.25
C SER A 206 38.54 10.20 18.05
N LEU A 207 39.31 11.27 18.28
CA LEU A 207 40.41 11.69 17.41
C LEU A 207 41.65 11.97 18.25
N VAL A 208 41.99 11.03 19.13
CA VAL A 208 43.35 10.87 19.67
C VAL A 208 43.56 9.39 19.93
N SER A 209 44.25 8.73 19.00
CA SER A 209 45.13 7.55 19.13
C SER A 209 45.23 6.88 17.77
#